data_AF-A0A9D1MLN9-F1
#
_entry.id   AF-A0A9D1MLN9-F1
#
_cell.length_a   1.000
_cell.length_b   1.000
_cell.length_c   1.000
_cell.angle_alpha   90.00
_cell.angle_beta   90.00
_cell.angle_gamma   90.00
#
_symmetry.space_group_name_H-M   'P 1'
#
loop_
_entity.id
_entity.type
_entity.pdbx_description
1 polymer ?
#
loop_
_entity_poly.entity_id
_entity_poly.type
_entity_poly.pdbx_seq_one_letter_code
_entity_poly.pdbx_strand_id
1 'polypeptide(L)'
;MKTREESMCNFIGVEILAANALIDLLEANKGRSITLKTLNKFGIEVVEYLEKNFNEKSVVLFDRERIGNLVLDYSDMFTLQEDTLTVNEGVSTERLRDRFRGPLTYEILKAIIDCDVTKIEVA
;
A
#
# COMPACT_ATOMS: atom_id res chain seq x y z
N MET A 1 13.73 29.91 22.50
CA MET A 1 13.25 28.52 22.62
C MET A 1 13.01 27.99 21.22
N LYS A 2 13.86 27.09 20.71
CA LYS A 2 13.49 26.27 19.54
C LYS A 2 12.53 25.22 20.06
N THR A 3 11.26 25.31 19.68
CA THR A 3 10.33 24.20 19.79
C THR A 3 10.98 23.03 19.06
N ARG A 4 11.34 21.96 19.78
CA ARG A 4 11.63 20.69 19.12
C ARG A 4 10.30 20.28 18.51
N GLU A 5 10.15 20.42 17.20
CA GLU A 5 9.16 19.63 16.48
C GLU A 5 9.52 18.17 16.78
N GLU A 6 8.71 17.52 17.59
CA GLU A 6 8.75 16.07 17.72
C GLU A 6 8.44 15.55 16.33
N SER A 7 9.45 15.06 15.60
CA SER A 7 9.22 14.41 14.31
C SER A 7 8.35 13.19 14.55
N MET A 8 7.05 13.34 14.39
CA MET A 8 6.10 12.24 14.37
C MET A 8 6.47 11.33 13.20
N CYS A 9 6.70 10.06 13.51
CA CYS A 9 6.93 9.04 12.50
C CYS A 9 5.56 8.49 12.08
N ASN A 10 5.19 8.65 10.82
CA ASN A 10 3.95 8.12 10.28
C ASN A 10 4.11 6.62 9.98
N PHE A 11 3.25 5.80 10.58
CA PHE A 11 3.23 4.36 10.31
C PHE A 11 2.21 4.08 9.21
N ILE A 12 2.69 3.57 8.08
CA ILE A 12 1.83 3.16 6.98
C ILE A 12 1.55 1.67 7.16
N GLY A 13 0.28 1.35 7.40
CA GLY A 13 -0.18 -0.03 7.49
C GLY A 13 0.00 -0.75 6.16
N VAL A 14 0.46 -2.01 6.21
CA VAL A 14 0.64 -2.81 5.00
C VAL A 14 -0.65 -3.02 4.22
N GLU A 15 -1.79 -3.00 4.92
CA GLU A 15 -3.13 -3.10 4.33
C GLU A 15 -3.41 -1.97 3.34
N ILE A 16 -3.03 -0.73 3.71
CA ILE A 16 -3.17 0.44 2.85
C ILE A 16 -2.32 0.28 1.60
N LEU A 17 -1.05 -0.09 1.77
CA LEU A 17 -0.12 -0.29 0.65
C LEU A 17 -0.58 -1.41 -0.28
N ALA A 18 -0.94 -2.55 0.28
CA ALA A 18 -1.38 -3.73 -0.45
C ALA A 18 -2.65 -3.46 -1.26
N ALA A 19 -3.67 -2.90 -0.60
CA ALA A 19 -4.94 -2.64 -1.24
C ALA A 19 -4.80 -1.59 -2.35
N ASN A 20 -4.07 -0.51 -2.11
CA ASN A 20 -3.91 0.54 -3.12
C ASN A 20 -3.04 0.09 -4.30
N ALA A 21 -1.98 -0.69 -4.06
CA ALA A 21 -1.23 -1.30 -5.15
C ALA A 21 -2.11 -2.19 -6.03
N LEU A 22 -2.97 -3.00 -5.41
CA LEU A 22 -3.90 -3.86 -6.15
C LEU A 22 -4.99 -3.06 -6.87
N ILE A 23 -5.46 -1.94 -6.32
CA ILE A 23 -6.37 -1.02 -7.02
C ILE A 23 -5.71 -0.48 -8.29
N ASP A 24 -4.47 -0.02 -8.22
CA ASP A 24 -3.76 0.54 -9.37
C ASP A 24 -3.54 -0.52 -10.46
N LEU A 25 -3.19 -1.76 -10.08
CA LEU A 25 -3.06 -2.88 -11.03
C LEU A 25 -4.39 -3.21 -11.72
N LEU A 26 -5.49 -3.19 -10.98
CA LEU A 26 -6.84 -3.42 -11.51
C LEU A 26 -7.27 -2.31 -12.46
N GLU A 27 -7.09 -1.05 -12.06
CA GLU A 27 -7.47 0.13 -12.87
C GLU A 27 -6.63 0.22 -14.16
N ALA A 28 -5.37 -0.21 -14.11
CA ALA A 28 -4.48 -0.30 -15.27
C ALA A 28 -4.66 -1.58 -16.12
N ASN A 29 -5.59 -2.47 -15.76
CA ASN A 29 -5.78 -3.79 -16.39
C ASN A 29 -4.50 -4.66 -16.45
N LYS A 30 -3.61 -4.54 -15.45
CA LYS A 30 -2.35 -5.32 -15.36
C LYS A 30 -2.46 -6.59 -14.52
N GLY A 31 -3.62 -6.83 -13.91
CA GLY A 31 -3.90 -8.06 -13.16
C GLY A 31 -4.56 -7.79 -11.82
N ARG A 32 -4.89 -8.87 -11.10
CA ARG A 32 -5.50 -8.83 -9.76
C ARG A 32 -4.55 -9.25 -8.64
N SER A 33 -3.27 -9.45 -8.95
CA SER A 33 -2.30 -10.10 -8.06
C SER A 33 -1.01 -9.32 -7.98
N ILE A 34 -0.38 -9.32 -6.80
CA ILE A 34 0.92 -8.71 -6.55
C ILE A 34 1.76 -9.64 -5.66
N THR A 35 3.05 -9.76 -5.97
CA THR A 35 3.96 -10.53 -5.11
C THR A 35 4.40 -9.70 -3.91
N LEU A 36 4.67 -10.35 -2.77
CA LEU A 36 5.18 -9.70 -1.57
C LEU A 36 6.50 -8.96 -1.82
N LYS A 37 7.35 -9.47 -2.73
CA LYS A 37 8.57 -8.79 -3.16
C LYS A 37 8.28 -7.46 -3.87
N THR A 38 7.30 -7.42 -4.77
CA THR A 38 6.89 -6.19 -5.46
C THR A 38 6.28 -5.20 -4.48
N LEU A 39 5.41 -5.70 -3.60
CA LEU A 39 4.74 -4.87 -2.60
C LEU A 39 5.74 -4.25 -1.62
N ASN A 40 6.78 -4.98 -1.21
CA ASN A 40 7.84 -4.44 -0.36
C ASN A 40 8.64 -3.32 -1.07
N LYS A 41 8.98 -3.52 -2.36
CA LYS A 41 9.64 -2.46 -3.15
C LYS A 41 8.77 -1.22 -3.26
N PHE A 42 7.48 -1.39 -3.55
CA PHE A 42 6.52 -0.30 -3.60
C PHE A 42 6.44 0.47 -2.28
N GLY A 43 6.42 -0.24 -1.15
CA GLY A 43 6.43 0.38 0.17
C GLY A 43 7.67 1.24 0.43
N ILE A 44 8.84 0.80 -0.02
CA ILE A 44 10.09 1.57 0.08
C ILE A 44 9.98 2.86 -0.75
N GLU A 45 9.55 2.77 -2.02
CA GLU A 45 9.39 3.94 -2.88
C GLU A 45 8.40 4.96 -2.32
N VAL A 46 7.28 4.50 -1.73
CA VAL A 46 6.29 5.37 -1.09
C VAL A 46 6.89 6.12 0.11
N VAL A 47 7.67 5.43 0.95
CA VAL A 47 8.34 6.08 2.10
C VAL A 47 9.36 7.11 1.64
N GLU A 48 10.19 6.76 0.65
CA GLU A 48 11.17 7.68 0.08
C GLU A 48 10.48 8.91 -0.55
N TYR A 49 9.34 8.71 -1.22
CA TYR A 49 8.54 9.80 -1.76
C TYR A 49 8.04 10.73 -0.65
N LEU A 50 7.48 10.19 0.43
CA LEU A 50 6.93 10.97 1.54
C LEU A 50 8.02 11.80 2.24
N GLU A 51 9.17 11.19 2.50
CA GLU A 51 10.31 11.87 3.11
C GLU A 51 10.82 13.00 2.20
N LYS A 52 10.94 12.75 0.90
CA LYS A 52 11.47 13.73 -0.06
C LYS A 52 10.53 14.89 -0.35
N ASN A 53 9.23 14.64 -0.47
CA ASN A 53 8.27 15.64 -0.97
C ASN A 53 7.48 16.34 0.13
N PHE A 54 7.33 15.71 1.30
CA PHE A 54 6.56 16.26 2.41
C PHE A 54 7.38 16.43 3.69
N ASN A 55 8.66 16.03 3.69
CA ASN A 55 9.52 16.03 4.89
C ASN A 55 8.89 15.20 6.03
N GLU A 56 8.10 14.19 5.68
CA GLU A 56 7.43 13.28 6.61
C GLU A 56 8.28 12.03 6.80
N LYS A 57 8.71 11.77 8.03
CA LYS A 57 9.34 10.49 8.36
C LYS A 57 8.25 9.42 8.40
N SER A 58 8.34 8.46 7.49
CA SER A 58 7.36 7.39 7.39
C SER A 58 8.04 6.02 7.48
N VAL A 59 7.34 5.03 8.03
CA VAL A 59 7.79 3.63 8.06
C VAL A 59 6.66 2.74 7.60
N VAL A 60 6.95 1.86 6.64
CA VAL A 60 6.06 0.74 6.31
C VAL A 60 6.36 -0.41 7.25
N LEU A 61 5.33 -0.89 7.94
CA LEU A 61 5.44 -2.14 8.70
C LEU A 61 5.09 -3.30 7.79
N PHE A 62 6.07 -3.73 6.99
CA PHE A 62 5.95 -4.86 6.08
C PHE A 62 6.50 -6.13 6.73
N ASP A 63 5.61 -7.03 7.15
CA ASP A 63 5.98 -8.39 7.53
C ASP A 63 4.88 -9.37 7.08
N ARG A 64 5.24 -10.65 6.95
CA ARG A 64 4.33 -11.69 6.45
C ARG A 64 3.14 -11.93 7.39
N GLU A 65 3.32 -11.73 8.70
CA GLU A 65 2.26 -11.88 9.69
C GLU A 65 1.18 -10.82 9.49
N ARG A 66 1.55 -9.58 9.24
CA ARG A 66 0.63 -8.47 8.94
C ARG A 66 -0.10 -8.66 7.62
N ILE A 67 0.56 -9.20 6.59
CA ILE A 67 -0.15 -9.61 5.36
C ILE A 67 -1.12 -10.75 5.65
N GLY A 68 -0.74 -11.69 6.51
CA GLY A 68 -1.65 -12.74 6.99
C GLY A 68 -2.89 -12.14 7.67
N ASN A 69 -2.70 -11.16 8.55
CA ASN A 69 -3.77 -10.47 9.24
C ASN A 69 -4.67 -9.70 8.26
N LEU A 70 -4.11 -9.02 7.25
CA LEU A 70 -4.88 -8.42 6.16
C LEU A 70 -5.83 -9.45 5.52
N VAL A 71 -5.34 -10.65 5.22
CA VAL A 71 -6.14 -11.70 4.58
C VAL A 71 -7.18 -12.28 5.54
N LEU A 72 -6.91 -12.34 6.84
CA LEU A 72 -7.91 -12.77 7.83
C LEU A 72 -9.03 -11.73 7.97
N ASP A 73 -8.67 -10.46 8.14
CA ASP A 73 -9.61 -9.36 8.38
C ASP A 73 -10.44 -9.02 7.14
N TYR A 74 -9.89 -9.28 5.95
CA TYR A 74 -10.50 -8.97 4.66
C TYR A 74 -10.52 -10.18 3.72
N SER A 75 -10.79 -11.36 4.28
CA SER A 75 -10.82 -12.65 3.55
C SER A 75 -11.82 -12.69 2.40
N ASP A 76 -12.86 -11.85 2.45
CA ASP A 76 -13.83 -11.70 1.37
C ASP A 76 -13.28 -10.84 0.21
N MET A 77 -12.25 -10.03 0.45
CA MET A 77 -11.63 -9.16 -0.55
C MET A 77 -10.31 -9.70 -1.09
N PHE A 78 -9.50 -10.35 -0.25
CA PHE A 78 -8.15 -10.78 -0.61
C PHE A 78 -7.89 -12.25 -0.26
N THR A 79 -6.99 -12.85 -1.04
CA THR A 79 -6.40 -14.16 -0.76
C THR A 79 -4.88 -14.06 -0.86
N LEU A 80 -4.16 -14.70 0.05
CA LEU A 80 -2.72 -14.89 -0.03
C LEU A 80 -2.41 -16.34 -0.34
N GLN A 81 -1.71 -16.58 -1.45
CA GLN A 81 -1.19 -17.90 -1.80
C GLN A 81 0.33 -17.79 -1.96
N GLU A 82 1.05 -18.59 -1.18
CA GLU A 82 2.50 -18.50 -1.05
C GLU A 82 2.94 -17.07 -0.70
N ASP A 83 3.54 -16.36 -1.67
CA ASP A 83 3.99 -14.97 -1.55
C ASP A 83 3.27 -14.05 -2.57
N THR A 84 2.07 -14.41 -3.00
CA THR A 84 1.24 -13.63 -3.92
C THR A 84 -0.09 -13.28 -3.29
N LEU A 85 -0.32 -11.98 -3.09
CA LEU A 85 -1.59 -11.43 -2.62
C LEU A 85 -2.46 -11.12 -3.84
N THR A 86 -3.73 -11.55 -3.80
CA THR A 86 -4.67 -11.42 -4.92
C THR A 86 -5.99 -10.84 -4.45
N VAL A 87 -6.59 -9.96 -5.25
CA VAL A 87 -7.97 -9.52 -5.07
C VAL A 87 -8.92 -10.60 -5.57
N ASN A 88 -9.81 -11.05 -4.70
CA ASN A 88 -10.78 -12.09 -5.01
C ASN A 88 -11.66 -11.71 -6.21
N GLU A 89 -12.14 -12.72 -6.93
CA GLU A 89 -13.05 -12.53 -8.07
C GLU A 89 -14.35 -11.84 -7.62
N GLY A 90 -14.90 -10.99 -8.48
CA GLY A 90 -16.12 -10.22 -8.21
C GLY A 90 -15.96 -9.01 -7.28
N VAL A 91 -14.81 -8.82 -6.64
CA VAL A 91 -14.52 -7.60 -5.86
C VAL A 91 -14.25 -6.44 -6.82
N SER A 92 -15.05 -5.36 -6.70
CA SER A 92 -14.90 -4.16 -7.53
C SER A 92 -13.82 -3.22 -6.98
N THR A 93 -13.18 -2.46 -7.86
CA THR A 93 -12.24 -1.40 -7.48
C THR A 93 -12.92 -0.31 -6.64
N GLU A 94 -14.19 0.00 -6.91
CA GLU A 94 -14.99 0.93 -6.10
C GLU A 94 -15.04 0.52 -4.63
N ARG A 95 -15.36 -0.76 -4.36
CA ARG A 95 -15.40 -1.30 -2.99
C ARG A 95 -14.06 -1.19 -2.27
N LEU A 96 -12.96 -1.45 -2.99
CA LEU A 96 -11.61 -1.31 -2.45
C LEU A 96 -11.28 0.16 -2.15
N ARG A 97 -11.64 1.10 -3.03
CA ARG A 97 -11.38 2.53 -2.83
C ARG A 97 -12.12 3.08 -1.63
N ASP A 98 -13.41 2.76 -1.49
CA ASP A 98 -14.22 3.20 -0.36
C ASP A 98 -13.62 2.75 0.97
N ARG A 99 -13.05 1.54 1.00
CA ARG A 99 -12.45 0.96 2.21
C ARG A 99 -11.04 1.47 2.49
N PHE A 100 -10.18 1.55 1.48
CA PHE A 100 -8.73 1.74 1.67
C PHE A 100 -8.18 3.08 1.19
N ARG A 101 -8.95 3.89 0.45
CA ARG A 101 -8.58 5.28 0.09
C ARG A 101 -9.29 6.31 0.96
N GLY A 102 -10.53 6.04 1.38
CA GLY A 102 -11.32 6.98 2.18
C GLY A 102 -10.62 7.50 3.45
N PRO A 103 -9.95 6.64 4.24
CA PRO A 103 -9.26 7.07 5.47
C PRO A 103 -7.90 7.75 5.28
N LEU A 104 -7.38 7.87 4.05
CA LEU A 104 -6.01 8.34 3.81
C LEU A 104 -5.89 9.86 3.90
N THR A 105 -4.75 10.33 4.42
CA THR A 105 -4.35 11.72 4.28
C THR A 105 -3.97 12.04 2.83
N TYR A 106 -3.96 13.32 2.48
CA TYR A 106 -3.61 13.77 1.14
C TYR A 106 -2.20 13.34 0.74
N GLU A 107 -1.25 13.44 1.66
CA GLU A 107 0.17 13.15 1.48
C GLU A 107 0.38 11.66 1.13
N ILE A 108 -0.26 10.75 1.90
CA ILE A 108 -0.18 9.30 1.67
C ILE A 108 -0.85 8.94 0.35
N LEU A 109 -2.04 9.47 0.07
CA LEU A 109 -2.75 9.20 -1.18
C LEU A 109 -1.92 9.65 -2.39
N LYS A 110 -1.32 10.84 -2.31
CA LYS A 110 -0.47 11.37 -3.38
C LYS A 110 0.80 10.55 -3.57
N ALA A 111 1.46 10.13 -2.50
CA ALA A 111 2.65 9.27 -2.60
C ALA A 111 2.34 7.94 -3.28
N ILE A 112 1.23 7.30 -2.92
CA ILE A 112 0.78 6.04 -3.54
C ILE A 112 0.55 6.22 -5.05
N ILE A 113 -0.19 7.26 -5.44
CA ILE A 113 -0.54 7.52 -6.85
C ILE A 113 0.71 7.85 -7.68
N ASP A 114 1.62 8.67 -7.15
CA ASP A 114 2.79 9.12 -7.90
C ASP A 114 3.90 8.04 -8.00
N CYS A 115 4.02 7.16 -6.99
CA CYS A 115 4.95 6.02 -7.05
C CYS A 115 4.51 4.96 -8.07
N ASP A 116 3.21 4.80 -8.32
CA ASP A 116 2.63 3.94 -9.37
C ASP A 116 3.26 2.53 -9.43
N VAL A 117 2.68 1.61 -8.66
CA VAL A 117 3.16 0.22 -8.59
C VAL A 117 3.24 -0.47 -9.96
N THR A 118 2.47 -0.01 -10.95
CA THR A 118 2.43 -0.61 -12.29
C THR A 118 3.75 -0.42 -13.06
N LYS A 119 4.63 0.47 -12.59
CA LYS A 119 5.96 0.73 -13.15
C LYS A 119 7.08 0.00 -12.42
N ILE A 120 6.77 -0.72 -11.34
CA ILE A 120 7.79 -1.42 -10.56
C ILE A 120 8.18 -2.71 -11.27
N GLU A 121 9.39 -2.72 -11.82
CA GLU A 121 9.98 -3.91 -12.41
C GLU A 121 10.64 -4.77 -11.35
N VAL A 122 10.31 -6.06 -11.35
CA VAL A 122 10.92 -7.04 -10.46
C VAL A 122 11.88 -7.88 -11.27
N ALA A 123 13.17 -7.52 -11.20
CA ALA A 123 14.27 -8.40 -11.60
C ALA A 123 14.30 -9.68 -10.74
#